data_AF-A0A292Q9K0-F1
#
_entry.id   AF-A0A292Q9K0-F1
#
_cell.length_a   1.000
_cell.length_b   1.000
_cell.length_c   1.000
_cell.angle_alpha   90.00
_cell.angle_beta   90.00
_cell.angle_gamma   90.00
#
_symmetry.space_group_name_H-M   'P 1'
#
loop_
_entity.id
_entity.type
_entity.pdbx_description
1 polymer ?
#
loop_
_entity_poly.entity_id
_entity_poly.type
_entity_poly.pdbx_seq_one_letter_code
_entity_poly.pdbx_strand_id
1 'polypeptide(L)'
;MSEQPQASDDVQATALNPILNPIGTHWDAPGGAGGSPSWPIPMPHVGPESQQLQEMDARWSLRFKHLTQWSEAESFLRCQECESRWFQRWDGKKREIQENAAEMAGLIATLLHEKAERMKLEHKFNLYGALGNSHKLHLLELIVCHARLTGKIGWNLLSGIQDGIDELAKTPALVAALRDETVAYQLAPQDVTQCIGCIHHTVSNHNNGNDHVITLYEDDYTREECAVLAAFLEVQRDWPDGFAWKRMKRRQQIRR
;
A
#
# COMPACT_ATOMS: atom_id res chain seq x y z
N MET A 1 18.46 1.20 -29.04
CA MET A 1 18.29 2.52 -28.41
C MET A 1 17.67 2.24 -27.06
N SER A 2 18.49 2.24 -26.01
CA SER A 2 18.07 1.83 -24.67
C SER A 2 17.76 3.08 -23.86
N GLU A 3 16.50 3.25 -23.48
CA GLU A 3 16.07 4.29 -22.55
C GLU A 3 16.38 3.87 -21.11
N GLN A 4 17.05 4.79 -20.42
CA GLN A 4 17.50 4.68 -19.05
C GLN A 4 16.47 5.40 -18.17
N PRO A 5 15.95 4.83 -17.06
CA PRO A 5 15.00 5.53 -16.22
C PRO A 5 15.72 6.53 -15.32
N GLN A 6 15.33 7.81 -15.40
CA GLN A 6 15.69 8.83 -14.42
C GLN A 6 14.99 8.53 -13.09
N ALA A 7 15.78 8.35 -12.03
CA ALA A 7 15.30 8.33 -10.67
C ALA A 7 15.04 9.78 -10.21
N SER A 8 13.86 10.01 -9.66
CA SER A 8 13.42 11.27 -9.07
C SER A 8 13.95 11.37 -7.65
N ASP A 9 14.77 12.38 -7.41
CA ASP A 9 15.11 12.87 -6.07
C ASP A 9 13.91 13.63 -5.51
N ASP A 10 13.52 13.34 -4.26
CA ASP A 10 13.12 14.31 -3.23
C ASP A 10 12.50 13.58 -2.02
N VAL A 11 13.35 13.24 -1.04
CA VAL A 11 12.91 13.03 0.34
C VAL A 11 13.77 13.91 1.23
N GLN A 12 13.20 15.06 1.62
CA GLN A 12 13.75 15.93 2.65
C GLN A 12 13.72 15.18 3.99
N ALA A 13 14.88 14.67 4.41
CA ALA A 13 15.10 14.22 5.78
C ALA A 13 15.48 15.44 6.63
N THR A 14 14.52 15.96 7.39
CA THR A 14 14.73 16.97 8.43
C THR A 14 15.55 16.36 9.57
N ALA A 15 16.87 16.49 9.51
CA ALA A 15 17.76 16.19 10.63
C ALA A 15 17.75 17.37 11.63
N LEU A 16 17.09 17.17 12.77
CA LEU A 16 17.22 18.02 13.94
C LEU A 16 18.62 17.81 14.54
N ASN A 17 19.54 18.75 14.29
CA ASN A 17 20.79 18.86 15.03
C ASN A 17 20.52 19.55 16.39
N PRO A 18 20.93 18.96 17.53
CA PRO A 18 20.99 19.68 18.78
C PRO A 18 22.18 20.66 18.77
N ILE A 19 21.86 21.90 19.10
CA ILE A 19 22.72 23.08 19.24
C ILE A 19 23.89 22.77 20.17
N LEU A 20 25.11 22.74 19.63
CA LEU A 20 26.33 22.89 20.43
C LEU A 20 26.58 24.38 20.62
N ASN A 21 26.41 24.83 21.86
CA ASN A 21 26.65 26.20 22.31
C ASN A 21 28.08 26.65 21.97
N PRO A 22 28.29 27.82 21.36
CA PRO A 22 29.60 28.46 21.34
C PRO A 22 29.89 29.03 22.72
N ILE A 23 30.94 28.53 23.36
CA ILE A 23 31.52 29.12 24.58
C ILE A 23 32.03 30.51 24.19
N GLY A 24 31.34 31.53 24.67
CA GLY A 24 31.71 32.92 24.46
C GLY A 24 33.00 33.27 25.19
N THR A 25 34.08 33.48 24.43
CA THR A 25 35.25 34.23 24.89
C THR A 25 34.97 35.72 24.71
N HIS A 26 34.29 36.29 25.69
CA HIS A 26 34.14 37.74 25.86
C HIS A 26 35.38 38.27 26.57
N TRP A 27 36.35 38.78 25.80
CA TRP A 27 37.43 39.60 26.34
C TRP A 27 37.10 41.07 26.06
N ASP A 28 36.63 41.76 27.09
CA ASP A 28 36.54 43.21 27.09
C ASP A 28 37.94 43.81 27.07
N ALA A 29 38.17 44.69 26.10
CA ALA A 29 39.01 45.87 26.25
C ALA A 29 38.40 46.94 25.33
N PRO A 30 38.25 48.22 25.76
CA PRO A 30 39.43 49.06 25.95
C PRO A 30 39.29 50.18 26.99
N GLY A 31 40.44 50.76 27.40
CA GLY A 31 40.45 52.10 27.98
C GLY A 31 41.60 52.36 28.94
N GLY A 32 42.77 52.71 28.43
CA GLY A 32 43.90 53.10 29.26
C GLY A 32 45.03 53.70 28.44
N ALA A 33 44.86 54.96 28.05
CA ALA A 33 45.91 55.77 27.47
C ALA A 33 47.09 55.91 28.45
N GLY A 34 48.25 55.43 28.04
CA GLY A 34 49.51 55.60 28.76
C GLY A 34 50.64 55.52 27.75
N GLY A 35 51.10 56.69 27.28
CA GLY A 35 52.25 56.78 26.40
C GLY A 35 53.48 56.18 27.07
N SER A 36 54.06 55.16 26.43
CA SER A 36 55.38 54.63 26.77
C SER A 36 56.34 54.82 25.59
N PRO A 37 57.60 55.20 25.83
CA PRO A 37 58.52 55.57 24.77
C PRO A 37 58.91 54.36 23.94
N SER A 38 58.83 54.52 22.62
CA SER A 38 59.33 53.57 21.64
C SER A 38 60.85 53.48 21.72
N TRP A 39 61.35 52.58 22.55
CA TRP A 39 62.70 52.06 22.37
C TRP A 39 62.64 50.94 21.34
N PRO A 40 63.50 50.95 20.30
CA PRO A 40 63.60 49.81 19.39
C PRO A 40 64.14 48.64 20.19
N ILE A 41 63.26 47.72 20.58
CA ILE A 41 63.65 46.44 21.16
C ILE A 41 64.45 45.72 20.06
N PRO A 42 65.74 45.42 20.26
CA PRO A 42 66.48 44.60 19.32
C PRO A 42 65.76 43.25 19.25
N MET A 43 65.18 42.92 18.09
CA MET A 43 64.63 41.60 17.84
C MET A 43 65.75 40.61 18.14
N PRO A 44 65.61 39.73 19.16
CA PRO A 44 66.62 38.70 19.40
C PRO A 44 66.78 37.96 18.09
N HIS A 45 68.03 37.91 17.62
CA HIS A 45 68.39 37.22 16.40
C HIS A 45 67.69 35.86 16.42
N VAL A 46 66.83 35.64 15.43
CA VAL A 46 66.13 34.39 15.18
C VAL A 46 67.20 33.31 15.05
N GLY A 47 67.51 32.70 16.19
CA GLY A 47 68.58 31.72 16.30
C GLY A 47 68.15 30.40 15.66
N PRO A 48 69.09 29.48 15.41
CA PRO A 48 68.80 28.16 14.83
C PRO A 48 67.70 27.35 15.58
N GLU A 49 67.37 27.70 16.82
CA GLU A 49 66.28 27.12 17.61
C GLU A 49 64.87 27.39 17.00
N SER A 50 64.64 28.55 16.37
CA SER A 50 63.34 28.85 15.76
C SER A 50 63.09 28.04 14.48
N GLN A 51 64.15 27.74 13.74
CA GLN A 51 64.07 26.90 12.55
C GLN A 51 63.75 25.45 12.93
N GLN A 52 64.35 24.94 14.01
CA GLN A 52 64.02 23.62 14.56
C GLN A 52 62.58 23.54 15.05
N LEU A 53 62.07 24.59 15.69
CA LEU A 53 60.66 24.70 16.09
C LEU A 53 59.72 24.67 14.88
N GLN A 54 60.03 25.41 13.82
CA GLN A 54 59.23 25.43 12.59
C GLN A 54 59.23 24.07 11.88
N GLU A 55 60.36 23.38 11.81
CA GLU A 55 60.46 22.03 11.28
C GLU A 55 59.69 21.02 12.13
N MET A 56 59.69 21.19 13.45
CA MET A 56 58.92 20.34 14.36
C MET A 56 57.41 20.57 14.17
N ASP A 57 56.96 21.82 14.07
CA ASP A 57 55.56 22.18 13.84
C ASP A 57 55.06 21.66 12.48
N ALA A 58 55.88 21.79 11.42
CA ALA A 58 55.56 21.23 10.11
C ALA A 58 55.39 19.70 10.16
N ARG A 59 56.27 19.00 10.91
CA ARG A 59 56.16 17.54 11.11
C ARG A 59 54.90 17.15 11.89
N TRP A 60 54.56 17.88 12.94
CA TRP A 60 53.34 17.64 13.71
C TRP A 60 52.09 17.91 12.90
N SER A 61 52.05 19.03 12.19
CA SER A 61 50.97 19.40 11.27
C SER A 61 50.77 18.32 10.19
N LEU A 62 51.85 17.80 9.61
CA LEU A 62 51.77 16.71 8.63
C LEU A 62 51.22 15.42 9.24
N ARG A 63 51.70 15.02 10.42
CA ARG A 63 51.19 13.84 11.15
C ARG A 63 49.71 13.98 11.48
N PHE A 64 49.29 15.16 11.92
CA PHE A 64 47.89 15.44 12.24
C PHE A 64 46.98 15.37 11.00
N LYS A 65 47.43 15.94 9.87
CA LYS A 65 46.72 15.81 8.58
C LYS A 65 46.60 14.35 8.13
N HIS A 66 47.67 13.57 8.25
CA HIS A 66 47.62 12.16 7.90
C HIS A 66 46.67 11.36 8.80
N LEU A 67 46.69 11.64 10.12
CA LEU A 67 45.82 10.95 11.08
C LEU A 67 44.34 11.27 10.85
N THR A 68 44.01 12.54 10.55
CA THR A 68 42.64 12.97 10.24
C THR A 68 42.15 12.34 8.94
N GLN A 69 42.93 12.40 7.86
CA GLN A 69 42.59 11.73 6.60
C GLN A 69 42.40 10.22 6.76
N TRP A 70 43.27 9.57 7.54
CA TRP A 70 43.15 8.14 7.82
C TRP A 70 41.87 7.83 8.62
N SER A 71 41.56 8.62 9.65
CA SER A 71 40.34 8.48 10.44
C SER A 71 39.07 8.73 9.63
N GLU A 72 39.08 9.71 8.73
CA GLU A 72 37.98 10.02 7.82
C GLU A 72 37.76 8.89 6.83
N ALA A 73 38.84 8.37 6.22
CA ALA A 73 38.77 7.23 5.31
C ALA A 73 38.25 5.97 6.01
N GLU A 74 38.73 5.67 7.22
CA GLU A 74 38.25 4.52 8.00
C GLU A 74 36.78 4.67 8.39
N SER A 75 36.35 5.88 8.77
CA SER A 75 34.95 6.16 9.09
C SER A 75 34.06 6.03 7.85
N PHE A 76 34.50 6.55 6.71
CA PHE A 76 33.78 6.43 5.44
C PHE A 76 33.60 4.96 5.03
N LEU A 77 34.65 4.15 5.12
CA LEU A 77 34.56 2.71 4.83
C LEU A 77 33.60 1.98 5.77
N ARG A 78 33.63 2.31 7.07
CA ARG A 78 32.67 1.75 8.05
C ARG A 78 31.24 2.17 7.74
N CYS A 79 31.00 3.42 7.35
CA CYS A 79 29.69 3.90 6.93
C CYS A 79 29.20 3.13 5.69
N GLN A 80 30.03 2.99 4.67
CA GLN A 80 29.69 2.26 3.45
C GLN A 80 29.36 0.79 3.72
N GLU A 81 30.11 0.14 4.62
CA GLU A 81 29.85 -1.24 5.03
C GLU A 81 28.51 -1.35 5.79
N CYS A 82 28.24 -0.44 6.71
CA CYS A 82 26.97 -0.36 7.44
C CYS A 82 25.78 -0.14 6.51
N GLU A 83 25.88 0.80 5.56
CA GLU A 83 24.86 1.05 4.54
C GLU A 83 24.61 -0.19 3.69
N SER A 84 25.67 -0.83 3.19
CA SER A 84 25.57 -2.05 2.39
C SER A 84 24.86 -3.16 3.15
N ARG A 85 25.19 -3.38 4.42
CA ARG A 85 24.50 -4.37 5.27
C ARG A 85 23.03 -4.00 5.51
N TRP A 86 22.74 -2.72 5.69
CA TRP A 86 21.37 -2.24 5.88
C TRP A 86 20.52 -2.45 4.63
N PHE A 87 21.02 -2.08 3.45
CA PHE A 87 20.35 -2.30 2.17
C PHE A 87 20.09 -3.79 1.92
N GLN A 88 21.08 -4.66 2.18
CA GLN A 88 20.89 -6.11 2.03
C GLN A 88 19.79 -6.66 2.95
N ARG A 89 19.72 -6.20 4.21
CA ARG A 89 18.66 -6.60 5.15
C ARG A 89 17.30 -6.10 4.70
N TRP A 90 17.24 -4.86 4.24
CA TRP A 90 16.02 -4.24 3.72
C TRP A 90 15.48 -5.00 2.51
N ASP A 91 16.33 -5.30 1.53
CA ASP A 91 15.95 -6.08 0.34
C ASP A 91 15.51 -7.50 0.71
N GLY A 92 16.20 -8.15 1.65
CA GLY A 92 15.79 -9.44 2.19
C GLY A 92 14.39 -9.40 2.80
N LYS A 93 14.11 -8.40 3.65
CA LYS A 93 12.79 -8.21 4.26
C LYS A 93 11.70 -7.88 3.25
N LYS A 94 12.02 -7.05 2.25
CA LYS A 94 11.08 -6.73 1.16
C LYS A 94 10.68 -7.99 0.40
N ARG A 95 11.64 -8.87 0.09
CA ARG A 95 11.38 -10.15 -0.58
C ARG A 95 10.54 -11.09 0.29
N GLU A 96 10.89 -11.25 1.57
CA GLU A 96 10.12 -12.05 2.52
C GLU A 96 8.66 -11.59 2.62
N ILE A 97 8.42 -10.28 2.68
CA ILE A 97 7.06 -9.71 2.69
C ILE A 97 6.33 -10.06 1.39
N GLN A 98 6.99 -9.99 0.24
CA GLN A 98 6.39 -10.34 -1.06
C GLN A 98 6.04 -11.83 -1.15
N GLU A 99 6.95 -12.71 -0.70
CA GLU A 99 6.73 -14.15 -0.66
C GLU A 99 5.57 -14.52 0.27
N ASN A 100 5.55 -13.98 1.50
CA ASN A 100 4.46 -14.19 2.45
C ASN A 100 3.11 -13.68 1.91
N ALA A 101 3.10 -12.53 1.24
CA ALA A 101 1.88 -11.99 0.63
C ALA A 101 1.37 -12.90 -0.50
N ALA A 102 2.27 -13.46 -1.32
CA ALA A 102 1.92 -14.41 -2.37
C ALA A 102 1.38 -15.73 -1.78
N GLU A 103 2.00 -16.24 -0.71
CA GLU A 103 1.52 -17.44 -0.01
C GLU A 103 0.14 -17.21 0.61
N MET A 104 -0.06 -16.09 1.31
CA MET A 104 -1.38 -15.71 1.85
C MET A 104 -2.44 -15.63 0.74
N ALA A 105 -2.12 -15.02 -0.40
CA ALA A 105 -3.04 -14.96 -1.54
C ALA A 105 -3.38 -16.36 -2.06
N GLY A 106 -2.39 -17.26 -2.17
CA GLY A 106 -2.58 -18.66 -2.57
C GLY A 106 -3.42 -19.47 -1.58
N LEU A 107 -3.21 -19.29 -0.28
CA LEU A 107 -4.00 -19.92 0.77
C LEU A 107 -5.45 -19.41 0.77
N ILE A 108 -5.66 -18.11 0.59
CA ILE A 108 -7.01 -17.53 0.47
C ILE A 108 -7.72 -18.08 -0.77
N ALA A 109 -7.04 -18.16 -1.91
CA ALA A 109 -7.60 -18.72 -3.14
C ALA A 109 -8.00 -20.19 -2.93
N THR A 110 -7.14 -21.00 -2.32
CA THR A 110 -7.43 -22.40 -1.97
C THR A 110 -8.64 -22.50 -1.04
N LEU A 111 -8.69 -21.68 0.02
CA LEU A 111 -9.79 -21.67 0.98
C LEU A 111 -11.12 -21.28 0.31
N LEU A 112 -11.11 -20.27 -0.56
CA LEU A 112 -12.29 -19.86 -1.32
C LEU A 112 -12.75 -20.95 -2.28
N HIS A 113 -11.81 -21.62 -2.97
CA HIS A 113 -12.11 -22.74 -3.84
C HIS A 113 -12.72 -23.91 -3.08
N GLU A 114 -12.10 -24.35 -1.98
CA GLU A 114 -12.64 -25.41 -1.12
C GLU A 114 -14.02 -25.04 -0.56
N LYS A 115 -14.22 -23.79 -0.18
CA LYS A 115 -15.52 -23.30 0.28
C LYS A 115 -16.54 -23.34 -0.85
N ALA A 116 -16.17 -22.95 -2.07
CA ALA A 116 -17.02 -23.05 -3.24
C ALA A 116 -17.38 -24.51 -3.55
N GLU A 117 -16.41 -25.42 -3.60
CA GLU A 117 -16.67 -26.85 -3.82
C GLU A 117 -17.54 -27.46 -2.70
N ARG A 118 -17.31 -27.10 -1.44
CA ARG A 118 -18.15 -27.53 -0.32
C ARG A 118 -19.59 -27.04 -0.49
N MET A 119 -19.78 -25.78 -0.88
CA MET A 119 -21.12 -25.27 -1.18
C MET A 119 -21.77 -26.08 -2.32
N LYS A 120 -21.00 -26.53 -3.34
CA LYS A 120 -21.53 -27.32 -4.47
C LYS A 120 -22.02 -28.69 -4.00
N LEU A 121 -21.22 -29.35 -3.17
CA LEU A 121 -21.51 -30.69 -2.63
C LEU A 121 -22.70 -30.69 -1.68
N GLU A 122 -22.85 -29.66 -0.86
CA GLU A 122 -23.86 -29.64 0.20
C GLU A 122 -25.28 -29.37 -0.32
N HIS A 123 -25.50 -29.26 -1.64
CA HIS A 123 -26.74 -28.66 -2.13
C HIS A 123 -26.62 -27.16 -2.31
N LYS A 124 -25.85 -26.49 -1.46
CA LYS A 124 -26.10 -25.12 -0.94
C LYS A 124 -25.78 -23.95 -1.87
N PHE A 125 -25.85 -24.12 -3.20
CA PHE A 125 -25.68 -23.03 -4.18
C PHE A 125 -26.91 -22.10 -4.31
N ASN A 126 -27.57 -21.79 -3.20
CA ASN A 126 -28.44 -20.61 -3.12
C ASN A 126 -27.57 -19.35 -3.07
N LEU A 127 -28.12 -18.18 -3.40
CA LEU A 127 -27.58 -16.87 -3.01
C LEU A 127 -27.21 -16.73 -1.50
N TYR A 128 -27.59 -17.73 -0.69
CA TYR A 128 -27.57 -17.73 0.77
C TYR A 128 -26.84 -18.93 1.42
N GLY A 129 -26.47 -19.99 0.68
CA GLY A 129 -26.30 -21.30 1.29
C GLY A 129 -24.93 -21.65 1.89
N ALA A 130 -24.70 -21.31 3.16
CA ALA A 130 -23.83 -22.08 4.08
C ALA A 130 -24.25 -21.88 5.55
N LEU A 131 -25.39 -22.49 5.90
CA LEU A 131 -26.02 -22.82 7.20
C LEU A 131 -25.72 -22.01 8.48
N GLY A 132 -26.80 -21.73 9.22
CA GLY A 132 -26.81 -21.85 10.67
C GLY A 132 -25.93 -20.84 11.42
N ASN A 133 -26.46 -19.64 11.60
CA ASN A 133 -26.17 -18.73 12.71
C ASN A 133 -24.73 -18.28 12.97
N SER A 134 -23.71 -18.57 12.15
CA SER A 134 -22.38 -17.96 12.38
C SER A 134 -21.54 -17.58 11.18
N HIS A 135 -21.79 -18.02 9.95
CA HIS A 135 -21.03 -17.55 8.78
C HIS A 135 -21.87 -17.54 7.48
N LYS A 136 -22.87 -16.64 7.42
CA LYS A 136 -23.52 -16.30 6.15
C LYS A 136 -22.51 -15.52 5.29
N LEU A 137 -21.77 -16.21 4.42
CA LEU A 137 -21.05 -15.49 3.37
C LEU A 137 -22.03 -15.23 2.24
N HIS A 138 -22.36 -13.96 1.99
CA HIS A 138 -23.23 -13.59 0.89
C HIS A 138 -22.48 -13.68 -0.44
N LEU A 139 -23.17 -14.00 -1.54
CA LEU A 139 -22.56 -14.05 -2.88
C LEU A 139 -21.78 -12.76 -3.22
N LEU A 140 -22.32 -11.61 -2.83
CA LEU A 140 -21.67 -10.31 -3.02
C LEU A 140 -20.36 -10.21 -2.24
N GLU A 141 -20.24 -10.84 -1.07
CA GLU A 141 -18.98 -10.92 -0.33
C GLU A 141 -17.94 -11.72 -1.10
N LEU A 142 -18.35 -12.85 -1.69
CA LEU A 142 -17.46 -13.65 -2.53
C LEU A 142 -17.00 -12.86 -3.76
N ILE A 143 -17.90 -12.13 -4.42
CA ILE A 143 -17.56 -11.27 -5.56
C ILE A 143 -16.58 -10.16 -5.13
N VAL A 144 -16.82 -9.49 -4.00
CA VAL A 144 -15.92 -8.45 -3.48
C VAL A 144 -14.56 -9.04 -3.10
N CYS A 145 -14.52 -10.18 -2.40
CA CYS A 145 -13.28 -10.87 -2.05
C CYS A 145 -12.50 -11.27 -3.31
N HIS A 146 -13.19 -11.83 -4.30
CA HIS A 146 -12.57 -12.23 -5.56
C HIS A 146 -12.07 -11.01 -6.36
N ALA A 147 -12.80 -9.90 -6.35
CA ALA A 147 -12.38 -8.63 -6.95
C ALA A 147 -11.11 -8.09 -6.29
N ARG A 148 -10.98 -8.19 -4.96
CA ARG A 148 -9.76 -7.82 -4.21
C ARG A 148 -8.60 -8.74 -4.61
N LEU A 149 -8.82 -10.05 -4.62
CA LEU A 149 -7.81 -11.05 -4.99
C LEU A 149 -7.27 -10.88 -6.41
N THR A 150 -8.15 -10.55 -7.35
CA THR A 150 -7.78 -10.31 -8.75
C THR A 150 -7.30 -8.88 -9.02
N GLY A 151 -7.19 -8.03 -7.98
CA GLY A 151 -6.72 -6.65 -8.09
C GLY A 151 -7.67 -5.72 -8.85
N LYS A 152 -8.95 -6.09 -9.00
CA LYS A 152 -9.98 -5.23 -9.62
C LYS A 152 -10.35 -4.05 -8.72
N ILE A 153 -10.26 -4.26 -7.41
CA ILE A 153 -10.41 -3.22 -6.37
C ILE A 153 -9.27 -3.33 -5.36
N GLY A 154 -8.92 -2.21 -4.71
CA GLY A 154 -7.78 -2.14 -3.79
C GLY A 154 -8.00 -2.88 -2.46
N TRP A 155 -6.92 -3.43 -1.89
CA TRP A 155 -6.93 -4.10 -0.58
C TRP A 155 -6.96 -3.13 0.61
N ASN A 156 -6.62 -1.86 0.39
CA ASN A 156 -6.49 -0.85 1.44
C ASN A 156 -7.83 -0.43 2.07
N LEU A 157 -8.94 -0.87 1.47
CA LEU A 157 -10.28 -0.68 1.99
C LEU A 157 -10.60 -1.83 2.96
N LEU A 158 -10.14 -1.68 4.21
CA LEU A 158 -10.57 -2.51 5.35
C LEU A 158 -12.05 -2.27 5.72
N SER A 159 -12.70 -1.34 5.03
CA SER A 159 -14.09 -1.00 5.17
C SER A 159 -14.97 -2.13 4.58
N GLY A 160 -16.20 -2.23 5.07
CA GLY A 160 -17.04 -3.43 5.00
C GLY A 160 -17.40 -3.87 3.57
N ILE A 161 -18.24 -4.91 3.48
CA ILE A 161 -18.66 -5.48 2.20
C ILE A 161 -19.34 -4.43 1.31
N GLN A 162 -20.18 -3.57 1.88
CA GLN A 162 -20.84 -2.49 1.12
C GLN A 162 -19.84 -1.54 0.49
N ASP A 163 -18.77 -1.16 1.20
CA ASP A 163 -17.73 -0.30 0.61
C ASP A 163 -17.01 -1.00 -0.55
N GLY A 164 -16.80 -2.32 -0.44
CA GLY A 164 -16.28 -3.12 -1.55
C GLY A 164 -17.22 -3.18 -2.75
N ILE A 165 -18.54 -3.25 -2.52
CA ILE A 165 -19.57 -3.17 -3.57
C ILE A 165 -19.56 -1.79 -4.23
N ASP A 166 -19.51 -0.73 -3.43
CA ASP A 166 -19.50 0.66 -3.91
C ASP A 166 -18.25 0.98 -4.73
N GLU A 167 -17.09 0.44 -4.34
CA GLU A 167 -15.86 0.55 -5.12
C GLU A 167 -15.91 -0.29 -6.39
N LEU A 168 -16.46 -1.50 -6.33
CA LEU A 168 -16.65 -2.34 -7.50
C LEU A 168 -17.60 -1.65 -8.52
N ALA A 169 -18.64 -0.97 -8.04
CA ALA A 169 -19.59 -0.20 -8.84
C ALA A 169 -18.95 0.95 -9.62
N LYS A 170 -17.78 1.44 -9.18
CA LYS A 170 -17.00 2.47 -9.90
C LYS A 170 -16.14 1.90 -11.02
N THR A 171 -15.96 0.57 -11.08
CA THR A 171 -15.11 -0.04 -12.12
C THR A 171 -15.74 0.09 -13.51
N PRO A 172 -14.95 0.36 -14.57
CA PRO A 172 -15.49 0.54 -15.92
C PRO A 172 -16.28 -0.66 -16.44
N ALA A 173 -15.87 -1.88 -16.06
CA ALA A 173 -16.56 -3.11 -16.44
C ALA A 173 -17.97 -3.18 -15.86
N LEU A 174 -18.13 -2.87 -14.56
CA LEU A 174 -19.44 -2.89 -13.92
C LEU A 174 -20.31 -1.71 -14.34
N VAL A 175 -19.75 -0.53 -14.55
CA VAL A 175 -20.48 0.61 -15.12
C VAL A 175 -21.05 0.26 -16.50
N ALA A 176 -20.28 -0.42 -17.35
CA ALA A 176 -20.75 -0.86 -18.66
C ALA A 176 -21.88 -1.90 -18.54
N ALA A 177 -21.70 -2.93 -17.72
CA ALA A 177 -22.72 -3.96 -17.50
C ALA A 177 -24.01 -3.39 -16.90
N LEU A 178 -23.91 -2.48 -15.93
CA LEU A 178 -25.06 -1.79 -15.33
C LEU A 178 -25.82 -0.97 -16.38
N ARG A 179 -25.11 -0.27 -17.27
CA ARG A 179 -25.76 0.49 -18.36
C ARG A 179 -26.52 -0.43 -19.30
N ASP A 180 -25.91 -1.56 -19.68
CA ASP A 180 -26.52 -2.50 -20.61
C ASP A 180 -27.79 -3.14 -20.00
N GLU A 181 -27.76 -3.52 -18.72
CA GLU A 181 -28.95 -4.00 -17.98
C GLU A 181 -29.99 -2.88 -17.77
N THR A 182 -29.57 -1.65 -17.49
CA THR A 182 -30.47 -0.49 -17.35
C THR A 182 -31.26 -0.25 -18.65
N VAL A 183 -30.59 -0.35 -19.81
CA VAL A 183 -31.24 -0.25 -21.13
C VAL A 183 -32.18 -1.42 -21.38
N ALA A 184 -31.74 -2.65 -21.07
CA ALA A 184 -32.56 -3.85 -21.26
C ALA A 184 -33.86 -3.81 -20.44
N TYR A 185 -33.81 -3.29 -19.21
CA TYR A 185 -34.98 -3.12 -18.34
C TYR A 185 -35.69 -1.77 -18.50
N GLN A 186 -35.21 -0.86 -19.36
CA GLN A 186 -35.79 0.49 -19.52
C GLN A 186 -35.91 1.23 -18.18
N LEU A 187 -34.87 1.15 -17.35
CA LEU A 187 -34.83 1.76 -16.01
C LEU A 187 -34.16 3.13 -16.06
N ALA A 188 -34.44 3.96 -15.06
CA ALA A 188 -33.67 5.18 -14.87
C ALA A 188 -32.32 4.84 -14.21
N PRO A 189 -31.18 5.35 -14.72
CA PRO A 189 -29.86 5.09 -14.13
C PRO A 189 -29.76 5.46 -12.65
N GLN A 190 -30.53 6.46 -12.21
CA GLN A 190 -30.55 6.94 -10.82
C GLN A 190 -31.11 5.88 -9.86
N ASP A 191 -32.19 5.20 -10.26
CA ASP A 191 -32.84 4.16 -9.44
C ASP A 191 -31.92 2.94 -9.27
N VAL A 192 -31.25 2.54 -10.35
CA VAL A 192 -30.23 1.47 -10.33
C VAL A 192 -29.07 1.85 -9.42
N THR A 193 -28.58 3.09 -9.49
CA THR A 193 -27.49 3.56 -8.63
C THR A 193 -27.88 3.56 -7.16
N GLN A 194 -29.09 4.01 -6.83
CA GLN A 194 -29.60 3.97 -5.45
C GLN A 194 -29.72 2.54 -4.92
N CYS A 195 -30.13 1.60 -5.78
CA CYS A 195 -30.26 0.19 -5.44
C CYS A 195 -28.92 -0.45 -5.04
N ILE A 196 -27.79 -0.04 -5.62
CA ILE A 196 -26.45 -0.54 -5.25
C ILE A 196 -26.16 -0.34 -3.75
N GLY A 197 -26.60 0.79 -3.18
CA GLY A 197 -26.37 1.12 -1.77
C GLY A 197 -27.13 0.22 -0.77
N CYS A 198 -28.16 -0.50 -1.21
CA CYS A 198 -28.94 -1.40 -0.36
C CYS A 198 -28.94 -2.86 -0.82
N ILE A 199 -28.38 -3.18 -1.99
CA ILE A 199 -28.48 -4.51 -2.60
C ILE A 199 -27.91 -5.61 -1.70
N HIS A 200 -26.85 -5.33 -0.94
CA HIS A 200 -26.30 -6.27 0.02
C HIS A 200 -27.33 -6.70 1.07
N HIS A 201 -28.03 -5.72 1.64
CA HIS A 201 -29.08 -5.97 2.62
C HIS A 201 -30.27 -6.71 1.99
N THR A 202 -30.72 -6.31 0.80
CA THR A 202 -31.81 -7.00 0.09
C THR A 202 -31.46 -8.48 -0.14
N VAL A 203 -30.31 -8.76 -0.74
CA VAL A 203 -29.87 -10.13 -1.05
C VAL A 203 -29.74 -10.98 0.21
N SER A 204 -29.33 -10.37 1.33
CA SER A 204 -29.19 -11.06 2.62
C SER A 204 -30.51 -11.60 3.18
N ASN A 205 -31.64 -11.05 2.74
CA ASN A 205 -32.98 -11.42 3.21
C ASN A 205 -33.66 -12.50 2.35
N HIS A 206 -33.11 -12.85 1.18
CA HIS A 206 -33.74 -13.78 0.23
C HIS A 206 -33.17 -15.20 0.34
N ASN A 207 -34.04 -16.18 0.63
CA ASN A 207 -33.66 -17.58 0.91
C ASN A 207 -34.23 -18.58 -0.11
N ASN A 208 -34.03 -18.36 -1.40
CA ASN A 208 -34.65 -19.22 -2.42
C ASN A 208 -33.66 -20.21 -3.09
N GLY A 209 -34.02 -21.50 -3.01
CA GLY A 209 -33.82 -22.59 -3.98
C GLY A 209 -32.41 -22.99 -4.44
N ASN A 210 -32.02 -24.25 -4.14
CA ASN A 210 -30.69 -24.82 -4.39
C ASN A 210 -30.59 -25.42 -5.79
N ASP A 211 -29.96 -24.67 -6.71
CA ASP A 211 -29.47 -25.20 -7.98
C ASP A 211 -27.94 -25.15 -7.97
N HIS A 212 -27.24 -26.07 -8.65
CA HIS A 212 -25.77 -26.02 -8.84
C HIS A 212 -25.26 -24.81 -9.66
N VAL A 213 -26.19 -23.96 -10.12
CA VAL A 213 -25.96 -22.77 -10.93
C VAL A 213 -26.65 -21.63 -10.20
N ILE A 214 -26.01 -20.47 -10.09
CA ILE A 214 -26.65 -19.31 -9.44
C ILE A 214 -27.87 -18.92 -10.28
N THR A 215 -29.06 -19.13 -9.74
CA THR A 215 -30.31 -18.77 -10.41
C THR A 215 -30.84 -17.46 -9.87
N LEU A 216 -30.84 -16.41 -10.70
CA LEU A 216 -31.50 -15.15 -10.39
C LEU A 216 -32.98 -15.27 -10.77
N TYR A 217 -33.84 -15.46 -9.78
CA TYR A 217 -35.29 -15.51 -9.96
C TYR A 217 -35.87 -14.10 -10.02
N GLU A 218 -36.44 -13.71 -11.16
CA GLU A 218 -36.96 -12.35 -11.38
C GLU A 218 -38.12 -11.99 -10.43
N ASP A 219 -38.88 -12.99 -9.97
CA ASP A 219 -40.03 -12.77 -9.08
C ASP A 219 -39.63 -12.49 -7.63
N ASP A 220 -38.37 -12.73 -7.27
CA ASP A 220 -37.86 -12.56 -5.92
C ASP A 220 -37.29 -11.15 -5.68
N TYR A 221 -37.10 -10.34 -6.72
CA TYR A 221 -36.41 -9.06 -6.65
C TYR A 221 -37.16 -8.00 -7.46
N THR A 222 -36.94 -6.71 -7.16
CA THR A 222 -37.42 -5.66 -8.06
C THR A 222 -36.64 -5.67 -9.38
N ARG A 223 -37.11 -4.91 -10.39
CA ARG A 223 -36.44 -4.83 -11.70
C ARG A 223 -35.05 -4.19 -11.56
N GLU A 224 -34.92 -3.21 -10.69
CA GLU A 224 -33.67 -2.51 -10.37
C GLU A 224 -32.70 -3.45 -9.67
N GLU A 225 -33.16 -4.18 -8.65
CA GLU A 225 -32.37 -5.18 -7.93
C GLU A 225 -31.89 -6.30 -8.87
N CYS A 226 -32.76 -6.79 -9.76
CA CYS A 226 -32.39 -7.76 -10.80
C CYS A 226 -31.30 -7.22 -11.72
N ALA A 227 -31.45 -5.98 -12.20
CA ALA A 227 -30.47 -5.36 -13.10
C ALA A 227 -29.10 -5.21 -12.43
N VAL A 228 -29.08 -4.77 -11.16
CA VAL A 228 -27.84 -4.67 -10.37
C VAL A 228 -27.19 -6.03 -10.20
N LEU A 229 -27.95 -7.03 -9.73
CA LEU A 229 -27.44 -8.38 -9.50
C LEU A 229 -26.92 -9.04 -10.78
N ALA A 230 -27.66 -8.91 -11.87
CA ALA A 230 -27.23 -9.42 -13.16
C ALA A 230 -25.94 -8.77 -13.64
N ALA A 231 -25.79 -7.45 -13.46
CA ALA A 231 -24.56 -6.75 -13.84
C ALA A 231 -23.35 -7.26 -13.03
N PHE A 232 -23.49 -7.44 -11.71
CA PHE A 232 -22.42 -8.05 -10.89
C PHE A 232 -22.07 -9.46 -11.37
N LEU A 233 -23.09 -10.27 -11.64
CA LEU A 233 -22.95 -11.64 -12.10
C LEU A 233 -22.34 -11.74 -13.51
N GLU A 234 -22.58 -10.78 -14.39
CA GLU A 234 -22.00 -10.76 -15.73
C GLU A 234 -20.53 -10.32 -15.68
N VAL A 235 -20.17 -9.33 -14.87
CA VAL A 235 -18.78 -8.88 -14.76
C VAL A 235 -17.85 -9.98 -14.24
N GLN A 236 -18.29 -10.77 -13.27
CA GLN A 236 -17.47 -11.85 -12.73
C GLN A 236 -17.34 -13.05 -13.69
N ARG A 237 -18.16 -13.12 -14.75
CA ARG A 237 -18.12 -14.21 -15.73
C ARG A 237 -16.77 -14.29 -16.45
N ASP A 238 -16.14 -13.13 -16.63
CA ASP A 238 -14.83 -12.99 -17.28
C ASP A 238 -13.66 -13.16 -16.29
N TRP A 239 -13.92 -13.44 -15.01
CA TRP A 239 -12.87 -13.64 -14.02
C TRP A 239 -12.45 -15.12 -13.96
N PRO A 240 -11.18 -15.42 -13.58
CA PRO A 240 -10.75 -16.80 -13.35
C PRO A 240 -11.66 -17.47 -12.32
N ASP A 241 -12.26 -18.62 -12.63
CA ASP A 241 -13.21 -19.31 -11.74
C ASP A 241 -14.53 -18.54 -11.46
N GLY A 242 -14.96 -17.69 -12.40
CA GLY A 242 -16.26 -17.01 -12.34
C GLY A 242 -17.43 -17.98 -12.17
N PHE A 243 -18.47 -17.57 -11.42
CA PHE A 243 -19.61 -18.44 -11.17
C PHE A 243 -20.53 -18.52 -12.40
N ALA A 244 -20.89 -19.75 -12.77
CA ALA A 244 -21.98 -19.97 -13.73
C ALA A 244 -23.30 -19.49 -13.12
N TRP A 245 -24.07 -18.71 -13.88
CA TRP A 245 -25.35 -18.18 -13.45
C TRP A 245 -26.37 -18.15 -14.60
N LYS A 246 -27.65 -18.07 -14.27
CA LYS A 246 -28.76 -17.96 -15.23
C LYS A 246 -29.91 -17.13 -14.63
N ARG A 247 -30.64 -16.42 -15.49
CA ARG A 247 -31.87 -15.70 -15.12
C ARG A 247 -33.09 -16.58 -15.36
N MET A 248 -34.04 -16.62 -14.44
CA MET A 248 -35.27 -17.41 -14.56
C MET A 248 -36.49 -16.66 -14.03
N LYS A 249 -37.64 -16.87 -14.66
CA LYS A 249 -38.95 -16.59 -14.06
C LYS A 249 -39.41 -17.83 -13.31
N ARG A 250 -39.96 -17.69 -12.11
CA ARG A 250 -40.54 -18.82 -11.38
C ARG A 250 -41.72 -19.29 -12.23
N ARG A 251 -41.60 -20.46 -12.85
CA ARG A 251 -42.75 -21.08 -13.52
C ARG A 251 -43.83 -21.14 -12.44
N GLN A 252 -44.97 -20.48 -12.68
CA GLN A 252 -46.14 -20.64 -11.82
C GLN A 252 -46.32 -22.15 -11.68
N GLN A 253 -45.99 -22.71 -10.53
CA GLN A 253 -46.30 -24.08 -10.24
C GLN A 253 -47.81 -24.12 -10.33
N ILE A 254 -48.31 -24.64 -11.45
CA ILE A 254 -49.71 -25.02 -11.58
C ILE A 254 -49.86 -26.05 -10.46
N ARG A 255 -50.37 -25.59 -9.31
CA ARG A 255 -50.78 -26.44 -8.20
C ARG A 255 -51.84 -27.36 -8.80
N ARG A 256 -51.42 -28.56 -9.18
CA ARG A 256 -52.32 -29.66 -9.50
C ARG A 256 -52.87 -30.24 -8.22
#